data_AF-A0A9P1FYP6-F1
#
_entry.id   AF-A0A9P1FYP6-F1
#
_cell.length_a   1.000
_cell.length_b   1.000
_cell.length_c   1.000
_cell.angle_alpha   90.00
_cell.angle_beta   90.00
_cell.angle_gamma   90.00
#
_symmetry.space_group_name_H-M   'P 1'
#
loop_
_entity.id
_entity.type
_entity.pdbx_description
1 polymer ?
#
loop_
_entity_poly.entity_id
_entity_poly.type
_entity_poly.pdbx_seq_one_letter_code
_entity_poly.pdbx_strand_id
1 'polypeptide(L)'
;MLSVANYLKKPRRGEPPPSDVEPGSPAVVGAGIVQCLRVKGFCVINHAVSEQMLQSASNELTSQEWYQPAVLIQEGLLGVEGSNRICRMASIDFPDAQSSSEQFQDGLAGIDFAMWKLAEAVGPFQDELGFRCCGRSIGFLHQASDPDLEEAELTDQEASDWSAIFTSRKIMILVFLGPGKGTLEMQPYDDEANVSEITTVPGLVVVLRTDQLSFKFFCRGREATHVASSFMLQNDVLRMHRNKLEAHLTPAAQELDQWIDQRLREIKEMEDEPTEDWKAEVPRSFIHAANRTWFKRQTTVVRGAAARLPVTWEPEVFFLGLTSGADTVIEVPIMRWEHETVYDPSPDCWKQNPPKTNCRHCSLIDGVDLFDNKLFGLSLAETKGMDPGQRLVLEVTYDSLYRSGMRKNTLINSTCGMYVGTSQSEWNSAEKAADVGIFGATGGAPSITAGRLSFCLGCKGASLAIDTEAASGLSAVFWAAESVEKKGAGHIQEMA
;
A
#
# COMPACT_ATOMS: atom_id res chain seq x y z
N MET A 1 -5.04 2.07 45.40
CA MET A 1 -6.48 2.43 45.40
C MET A 1 -6.64 3.84 45.95
N LEU A 2 -6.57 4.84 45.06
CA LEU A 2 -7.03 6.19 45.37
C LEU A 2 -8.48 6.27 44.86
N SER A 3 -9.41 6.54 45.76
CA SER A 3 -10.85 6.46 45.49
C SER A 3 -11.26 7.52 44.45
N VAL A 4 -12.11 7.09 43.51
CA VAL A 4 -12.71 7.85 42.40
C VAL A 4 -13.47 9.11 42.85
N ALA A 5 -13.74 9.29 44.15
CA ALA A 5 -14.64 10.31 44.67
C ALA A 5 -14.08 11.75 44.82
N ASN A 6 -12.79 12.02 44.57
CA ASN A 6 -12.19 13.35 44.87
C ASN A 6 -11.85 14.24 43.66
N TYR A 7 -12.07 13.83 42.41
CA TYR A 7 -11.51 14.53 41.24
C TYR A 7 -12.44 15.50 40.49
N LEU A 8 -13.70 15.68 40.93
CA LEU A 8 -14.64 16.62 40.31
C LEU A 8 -14.97 17.79 41.23
N LYS A 9 -13.96 18.54 41.69
CA LYS A 9 -14.24 19.93 42.07
C LYS A 9 -14.59 20.68 40.79
N LYS A 10 -15.88 20.98 40.58
CA LYS A 10 -16.33 21.88 39.51
C LYS A 10 -15.44 23.13 39.57
N PRO A 11 -14.70 23.47 38.50
CA PRO A 11 -13.86 24.66 38.49
C PRO A 11 -14.73 25.89 38.80
N ARG A 12 -14.14 26.90 39.45
CA ARG A 12 -14.83 28.19 39.62
C ARG A 12 -15.12 28.74 38.23
N ARG A 13 -16.29 29.37 38.07
CA ARG A 13 -16.80 29.86 36.77
C ARG A 13 -15.74 30.75 36.09
N GLY A 14 -15.01 30.21 35.11
CA GLY A 14 -14.01 30.94 34.34
C GLY A 14 -12.57 30.37 34.37
N GLU A 15 -12.22 29.52 35.34
CA GLU A 15 -10.88 28.89 35.45
C GLU A 15 -10.78 27.61 34.60
N PRO A 16 -9.59 27.27 34.06
CA PRO A 16 -9.37 25.99 33.39
C PRO A 16 -9.66 24.81 34.33
N PRO A 17 -10.14 23.66 33.80
CA PRO A 17 -10.23 22.44 34.60
C PRO A 17 -8.84 22.07 35.14
N PRO A 18 -8.70 21.45 36.33
CA PRO A 18 -7.39 21.07 36.85
C PRO A 18 -6.67 20.08 35.91
N SER A 19 -5.35 20.20 35.81
CA SER A 19 -4.52 19.23 35.06
C SER A 19 -4.57 17.87 35.77
N ASP A 20 -4.78 16.79 35.02
CA ASP A 20 -4.71 15.42 35.53
C ASP A 20 -3.26 14.94 35.71
N VAL A 21 -2.33 15.56 35.00
CA VAL A 21 -0.91 15.16 34.97
C VAL A 21 -0.05 16.31 35.47
N GLU A 22 0.89 15.98 36.36
CA GLU A 22 1.88 16.93 36.85
C GLU A 22 2.97 17.19 35.80
N PRO A 23 3.48 18.43 35.69
CA PRO A 23 4.64 18.72 34.85
C PRO A 23 5.85 17.90 35.32
N GLY A 24 6.57 17.27 34.39
CA GLY A 24 7.70 16.42 34.74
C GLY A 24 8.49 15.95 33.53
N SER A 25 9.33 14.93 33.72
CA SER A 25 10.02 14.28 32.60
C SER A 25 9.01 13.61 31.66
N PRO A 26 9.35 13.40 30.37
CA PRO A 26 8.46 12.75 29.42
C PRO A 26 7.91 11.40 29.92
N ALA A 27 8.72 10.64 30.67
CA ALA A 27 8.30 9.37 31.27
C ALA A 27 7.22 9.54 32.34
N VAL A 28 7.31 10.56 33.20
CA VAL A 28 6.30 10.85 34.23
C VAL A 28 4.99 11.31 33.58
N VAL A 29 5.09 12.19 32.59
CA VAL A 29 3.94 12.69 31.83
C VAL A 29 3.26 11.53 31.09
N GLY A 30 4.04 10.71 30.38
CA GLY A 30 3.55 9.54 29.65
C GLY A 30 2.81 8.53 30.53
N ALA A 31 3.40 8.16 31.67
CA ALA A 31 2.77 7.25 32.64
C ALA A 31 1.46 7.84 33.21
N GLY A 32 1.44 9.14 33.51
CA GLY A 32 0.25 9.85 33.98
C GLY A 32 -0.88 9.85 32.95
N ILE A 33 -0.56 10.12 31.68
CA ILE A 33 -1.51 10.08 30.56
C ILE A 33 -2.10 8.67 30.43
N VAL A 34 -1.26 7.64 30.33
CA VAL A 34 -1.73 6.25 30.16
C VAL A 34 -2.59 5.79 31.33
N GLN A 35 -2.23 6.15 32.56
CA GLN A 35 -3.06 5.84 33.73
C GLN A 35 -4.45 6.51 33.64
N CYS A 36 -4.53 7.75 33.17
CA CYS A 36 -5.82 8.43 32.96
C CYS A 36 -6.63 7.79 31.82
N LEU A 37 -5.99 7.49 30.69
CA LEU A 37 -6.64 6.80 29.56
C LEU A 37 -7.17 5.41 29.96
N ARG A 38 -6.49 4.70 30.86
CA ARG A 38 -6.93 3.38 31.35
C ARG A 38 -8.14 3.46 32.29
N VAL A 39 -8.23 4.51 33.10
CA VAL A 39 -9.26 4.63 34.15
C VAL A 39 -10.48 5.43 33.69
N LYS A 40 -10.25 6.55 32.99
CA LYS A 40 -11.30 7.50 32.58
C LYS A 40 -11.59 7.43 31.07
N GLY A 41 -10.67 6.88 30.27
CA GLY A 41 -10.70 6.96 28.81
C GLY A 41 -10.15 8.28 28.24
N PHE A 42 -9.91 9.30 29.07
CA PHE A 42 -9.35 10.59 28.66
C PHE A 42 -8.45 11.19 29.75
N CYS A 43 -7.65 12.19 29.37
CA CYS A 43 -6.68 12.89 30.20
C CYS A 43 -6.69 14.38 29.86
N VAL A 44 -6.81 15.25 30.88
CA VAL A 44 -6.75 16.70 30.73
C VAL A 44 -5.38 17.23 31.12
N ILE A 45 -4.76 18.06 30.29
CA ILE A 45 -3.43 18.62 30.52
C ILE A 45 -3.49 20.14 30.35
N ASN A 46 -3.11 20.86 31.41
CA ASN A 46 -2.79 22.28 31.32
C ASN A 46 -1.27 22.42 31.24
N HIS A 47 -0.76 23.41 30.50
CA HIS A 47 0.67 23.75 30.34
C HIS A 47 1.46 23.02 29.24
N ALA A 48 0.81 22.23 28.39
CA ALA A 48 1.51 21.64 27.24
C ALA A 48 1.82 22.66 26.13
N VAL A 49 1.07 23.76 26.08
CA VAL A 49 1.16 24.80 25.04
C VAL A 49 1.27 26.17 25.71
N SER A 50 2.17 27.02 25.20
CA SER A 50 2.39 28.38 25.70
C SER A 50 1.45 29.40 25.07
N GLU A 51 1.17 30.51 25.77
CA GLU A 51 0.35 31.61 25.22
C GLU A 51 0.95 32.22 23.95
N GLN A 52 2.27 32.33 23.88
CA GLN A 52 2.98 32.82 22.69
C GLN A 52 2.72 31.93 21.47
N MET A 53 2.79 30.61 21.65
CA MET A 53 2.55 29.64 20.59
C MET A 53 1.11 29.74 20.08
N LEU A 54 0.13 29.87 20.98
CA LEU A 54 -1.29 30.06 20.63
C LEU A 54 -1.51 31.34 19.83
N GLN A 55 -0.88 32.45 20.23
CA GLN A 55 -1.04 33.73 19.55
C GLN A 55 -0.49 33.69 18.12
N SER A 56 0.70 33.10 17.94
CA SER A 56 1.29 32.90 16.62
C SER A 56 0.42 31.98 15.75
N ALA A 57 -0.03 30.85 16.31
CA ALA A 57 -0.89 29.92 15.60
C ALA A 57 -2.21 30.56 15.16
N SER A 58 -2.83 31.38 16.02
CA SER A 58 -4.07 32.09 15.71
C SER A 58 -3.93 33.00 14.50
N ASN A 59 -2.76 33.60 14.26
CA ASN A 59 -2.53 34.44 13.10
C ASN A 59 -2.43 33.61 11.81
N GLU A 60 -1.83 32.41 11.89
CA GLU A 60 -1.62 31.49 10.77
C GLU A 60 -2.91 30.78 10.32
N LEU A 61 -3.96 30.72 11.16
CA LEU A 61 -5.24 30.09 10.81
C LEU A 61 -5.93 30.76 9.61
N THR A 62 -5.70 32.06 9.41
CA THR A 62 -6.34 32.84 8.33
C THR A 62 -5.80 32.51 6.95
N SER A 63 -4.60 31.94 6.85
CA SER A 63 -3.98 31.54 5.58
C SER A 63 -4.17 30.06 5.23
N GLN A 64 -4.92 29.32 6.05
CA GLN A 64 -5.19 27.90 5.80
C GLN A 64 -6.33 27.70 4.80
N GLU A 65 -6.24 26.63 4.00
CA GLU A 65 -7.30 26.23 3.09
C GLU A 65 -8.30 25.32 3.81
N TRP A 66 -9.46 25.87 4.13
CA TRP A 66 -10.53 25.17 4.83
C TRP A 66 -11.51 24.54 3.85
N TYR A 67 -11.95 23.31 4.14
CA TYR A 67 -13.05 22.67 3.44
C TYR A 67 -14.07 22.11 4.43
N GLN A 68 -15.31 21.96 3.98
CA GLN A 68 -16.39 21.35 4.75
C GLN A 68 -16.42 19.84 4.44
N PRO A 69 -16.12 18.97 5.43
CA PRO A 69 -16.18 17.54 5.21
C PRO A 69 -17.62 17.03 5.28
N ALA A 70 -17.89 15.86 4.70
CA ALA A 70 -19.21 15.23 4.78
C ALA A 70 -19.63 14.96 6.23
N VAL A 71 -20.94 14.96 6.50
CA VAL A 71 -21.51 14.78 7.86
C VAL A 71 -20.96 13.52 8.54
N LEU A 72 -20.82 12.42 7.80
CA LEU A 72 -20.26 11.18 8.33
C LEU A 72 -18.82 11.36 8.86
N ILE A 73 -18.01 12.14 8.15
CA ILE A 73 -16.64 12.45 8.55
C ILE A 73 -16.65 13.39 9.76
N GLN A 74 -17.52 14.39 9.77
CA GLN A 74 -17.68 15.30 10.91
C GLN A 74 -18.04 14.56 12.20
N GLU A 75 -19.01 13.65 12.15
CA GLU A 75 -19.42 12.79 13.27
C GLU A 75 -18.31 11.83 13.72
N GLY A 76 -17.45 11.40 12.79
CA GLY A 76 -16.24 10.69 13.14
C GLY A 76 -15.19 11.58 13.81
N LEU A 77 -15.19 12.88 13.58
CA LEU A 77 -14.27 13.86 14.18
C LEU A 77 -14.91 14.48 15.43
N LEU A 78 -14.99 15.81 15.52
CA LEU A 78 -15.53 16.53 16.69
C LEU A 78 -17.04 16.80 16.60
N GLY A 79 -17.76 16.11 15.72
CA GLY A 79 -19.17 16.35 15.40
C GLY A 79 -19.38 17.45 14.37
N VAL A 80 -20.63 17.61 13.91
CA VAL A 80 -21.01 18.60 12.88
C VAL A 80 -20.64 20.03 13.27
N GLU A 81 -20.88 20.42 14.52
CA GLU A 81 -20.51 21.75 15.02
C GLU A 81 -19.00 21.88 15.21
N GLY A 82 -18.36 20.87 15.81
CA GLY A 82 -16.95 20.93 16.21
C GLY A 82 -15.96 20.77 15.06
N SER A 83 -16.38 20.13 13.97
CA SER A 83 -15.59 19.93 12.74
C SER A 83 -16.31 20.45 11.51
N ASN A 84 -17.05 21.56 11.66
CA ASN A 84 -17.80 22.17 10.56
C ASN A 84 -16.90 22.41 9.34
N ARG A 85 -15.69 22.95 9.55
CA ARG A 85 -14.63 22.96 8.54
C ARG A 85 -13.35 22.40 9.09
N ILE A 86 -12.57 21.79 8.22
CA ILE A 86 -11.27 21.23 8.57
C ILE A 86 -10.19 21.64 7.58
N CYS A 87 -8.95 21.58 8.05
CA CYS A 87 -7.75 21.78 7.25
C CYS A 87 -6.67 20.79 7.70
N ARG A 88 -5.82 20.36 6.76
CA ARG A 88 -4.65 19.53 7.07
C ARG A 88 -3.48 20.44 7.43
N MET A 89 -2.81 20.16 8.55
CA MET A 89 -1.55 20.82 8.89
C MET A 89 -0.45 20.32 7.96
N ALA A 90 0.60 21.13 7.78
CA ALA A 90 1.77 20.74 7.01
C ALA A 90 2.40 19.47 7.61
N SER A 91 2.79 18.52 6.75
CA SER A 91 3.53 17.35 7.19
C SER A 91 4.95 17.76 7.57
N ILE A 92 5.31 17.60 8.83
CA ILE A 92 6.63 17.92 9.36
C ILE A 92 7.29 16.62 9.81
N ASP A 93 8.45 16.31 9.22
CA ASP A 93 9.30 15.23 9.71
C ASP A 93 10.08 15.73 10.92
N PHE A 94 9.63 15.31 12.11
CA PHE A 94 10.33 15.66 13.34
C PHE A 94 11.58 14.78 13.48
N PRO A 95 12.78 15.39 13.60
CA PRO A 95 14.01 14.64 13.80
C PRO A 95 14.00 13.90 15.16
N ASP A 96 14.84 12.87 15.29
CA ASP A 96 14.95 12.04 16.51
C ASP A 96 14.94 12.88 17.79
N ALA A 97 14.36 12.33 18.86
CA ALA A 97 14.08 12.98 20.16
C ALA A 97 15.27 13.70 20.84
N GLN A 98 16.49 13.57 20.30
CA GLN A 98 17.73 14.19 20.79
C GLN A 98 18.17 15.44 20.02
N SER A 99 17.51 15.80 18.92
CA SER A 99 17.84 17.00 18.13
C SER A 99 17.17 18.26 18.70
N SER A 100 17.89 19.38 18.69
CA SER A 100 17.53 20.60 19.42
C SER A 100 16.22 21.23 18.91
N SER A 101 15.24 21.33 19.81
CA SER A 101 13.86 21.81 19.61
C SER A 101 13.71 23.34 19.45
N GLU A 102 14.66 24.01 18.81
CA GLU A 102 14.60 25.48 18.60
C GLU A 102 13.82 25.86 17.33
N GLN A 103 13.76 24.97 16.34
CA GLN A 103 13.08 25.24 15.06
C GLN A 103 11.55 25.19 15.13
N PHE A 104 10.96 24.55 16.15
CA PHE A 104 9.52 24.27 16.25
C PHE A 104 8.90 24.86 17.52
N GLN A 105 9.23 26.12 17.85
CA GLN A 105 8.78 26.75 19.09
C GLN A 105 7.53 27.62 18.96
N ASP A 106 7.15 28.00 17.75
CA ASP A 106 6.07 28.96 17.50
C ASP A 106 5.07 28.44 16.47
N GLY A 107 3.86 29.01 16.51
CA GLY A 107 2.84 28.80 15.48
C GLY A 107 2.22 27.42 15.45
N LEU A 108 1.67 27.05 14.28
CA LEU A 108 1.07 25.74 14.04
C LEU A 108 2.11 24.60 14.09
N ALA A 109 3.35 24.87 13.66
CA ALA A 109 4.44 23.90 13.74
C ALA A 109 4.78 23.54 15.21
N GLY A 110 4.76 24.53 16.10
CA GLY A 110 4.93 24.31 17.53
C GLY A 110 3.81 23.49 18.16
N ILE A 111 2.56 23.72 17.73
CA ILE A 111 1.40 22.92 18.19
C ILE A 111 1.53 21.47 17.71
N ASP A 112 1.89 21.25 16.45
CA ASP A 112 2.07 19.90 15.92
C ASP A 112 3.21 19.16 16.62
N PHE A 113 4.30 19.88 16.94
CA PHE A 113 5.41 19.34 17.73
C PHE A 113 4.99 18.99 19.16
N ALA A 114 4.13 19.79 19.80
CA ALA A 114 3.58 19.48 21.11
C ALA A 114 2.73 18.19 21.08
N MET A 115 1.88 18.02 20.05
CA MET A 115 1.13 16.79 19.85
C MET A 115 2.05 15.59 19.59
N TRP A 116 3.11 15.76 18.81
CA TRP A 116 4.12 14.73 18.59
C TRP A 116 4.82 14.29 19.89
N LYS A 117 5.26 15.26 20.72
CA LYS A 117 5.86 14.96 22.04
C LYS A 117 4.93 14.18 22.96
N LEU A 118 3.64 14.51 22.95
CA LEU A 118 2.65 13.79 23.75
C LEU A 118 2.47 12.34 23.24
N ALA A 119 2.42 12.14 21.91
CA ALA A 119 2.38 10.81 21.32
C ALA A 119 3.65 9.99 21.65
N GLU A 120 4.82 10.61 21.59
CA GLU A 120 6.10 9.99 21.98
C GLU A 120 6.11 9.60 23.47
N ALA A 121 5.61 10.48 24.35
CA ALA A 121 5.54 10.22 25.79
C ALA A 121 4.61 9.04 26.15
N VAL A 122 3.51 8.86 25.41
CA VAL A 122 2.61 7.69 25.56
C VAL A 122 3.29 6.41 25.08
N GLY A 123 4.21 6.53 24.11
CA GLY A 123 4.88 5.45 23.41
C GLY A 123 5.40 4.27 24.26
N PRO A 124 6.14 4.51 25.35
CA PRO A 124 6.68 3.44 26.20
C PRO A 124 5.63 2.69 27.04
N PHE A 125 4.44 3.25 27.23
CA PHE A 125 3.43 2.74 28.18
C PHE A 125 2.20 2.15 27.48
N GLN A 126 2.20 2.08 26.15
CA GLN A 126 1.06 1.67 25.32
C GLN A 126 0.53 0.27 25.63
N ASP A 127 1.41 -0.66 26.01
CA ASP A 127 1.04 -2.05 26.29
C ASP A 127 0.01 -2.15 27.43
N GLU A 128 -0.07 -1.16 28.32
CA GLU A 128 -1.08 -1.08 29.38
C GLU A 128 -2.49 -0.76 28.88
N LEU A 129 -2.63 -0.22 27.65
CA LEU A 129 -3.90 0.14 27.04
C LEU A 129 -4.52 -1.04 26.25
N GLY A 130 -3.77 -2.13 26.08
CA GLY A 130 -4.22 -3.32 25.34
C GLY A 130 -4.07 -3.23 23.82
N PHE A 131 -3.39 -2.21 23.31
CA PHE A 131 -3.05 -2.05 21.90
C PHE A 131 -1.69 -1.36 21.74
N ARG A 132 -1.12 -1.41 20.54
CA ARG A 132 0.13 -0.72 20.22
C ARG A 132 -0.04 0.13 18.97
N CYS A 133 0.15 1.44 19.12
CA CYS A 133 0.24 2.38 18.02
C CYS A 133 1.59 2.27 17.32
N CYS A 134 1.57 2.36 15.99
CA CYS A 134 2.74 2.30 15.12
C CYS A 134 3.14 3.65 14.54
N GLY A 135 2.27 4.66 14.66
CA GLY A 135 2.52 5.99 14.12
C GLY A 135 1.47 7.01 14.56
N ARG A 136 1.70 8.25 14.16
CA ARG A 136 0.79 9.38 14.34
C ARG A 136 0.31 9.84 12.97
N SER A 137 -0.96 10.24 12.85
CA SER A 137 -1.44 10.94 11.67
C SER A 137 -0.76 12.31 11.54
N ILE A 138 -0.92 12.93 10.37
CA ILE A 138 -0.74 14.39 10.26
C ILE A 138 -1.66 15.12 11.24
N GLY A 139 -1.31 16.36 11.57
CA GLY A 139 -2.19 17.25 12.31
C GLY A 139 -3.37 17.72 11.47
N PHE A 140 -4.51 17.91 12.12
CA PHE A 140 -5.72 18.50 11.53
C PHE A 140 -6.13 19.72 12.33
N LEU A 141 -6.63 20.73 11.64
CA LEU A 141 -7.29 21.88 12.24
C LEU A 141 -8.79 21.75 12.04
N HIS A 142 -9.53 22.08 13.07
CA HIS A 142 -10.98 22.08 13.10
C HIS A 142 -11.45 23.50 13.39
N GLN A 143 -12.39 23.98 12.60
CA GLN A 143 -13.13 25.20 12.86
C GLN A 143 -14.50 24.79 13.37
N ALA A 144 -14.73 25.09 14.65
CA ALA A 144 -16.00 24.89 15.31
C ALA A 144 -16.87 26.14 15.18
N SER A 145 -18.06 25.97 14.64
CA SER A 145 -19.05 27.03 14.41
C SER A 145 -20.45 26.45 14.35
N ASP A 146 -21.46 27.33 14.28
CA ASP A 146 -22.82 26.90 13.95
C ASP A 146 -22.78 26.15 12.59
N PRO A 147 -23.54 25.05 12.46
CA PRO A 147 -23.52 24.24 11.26
C PRO A 147 -24.10 25.00 10.05
N ASP A 148 -23.44 24.86 8.90
CA ASP A 148 -23.96 25.36 7.62
C ASP A 148 -25.27 24.62 7.26
N LEU A 149 -26.21 25.30 6.58
CA LEU A 149 -27.50 24.71 6.20
C LEU A 149 -27.41 23.68 5.06
N GLU A 150 -26.31 23.66 4.31
CA GLU A 150 -26.06 22.72 3.22
C GLU A 150 -25.06 21.66 3.68
N GLU A 151 -25.52 20.41 3.76
CA GLU A 151 -24.70 19.25 4.11
C GLU A 151 -23.89 18.80 2.89
N ALA A 152 -22.58 18.64 3.06
CA ALA A 152 -21.70 18.10 2.02
C ALA A 152 -21.90 16.58 1.86
N GLU A 153 -22.02 16.11 0.62
CA GLU A 153 -22.07 14.68 0.31
C GLU A 153 -20.68 14.04 0.42
N LEU A 154 -20.64 12.78 0.85
CA LEU A 154 -19.40 12.01 0.96
C LEU A 154 -18.88 11.64 -0.44
N THR A 155 -17.64 12.06 -0.73
CA THR A 155 -16.97 11.76 -2.01
C THR A 155 -16.07 10.53 -1.91
N ASP A 156 -15.78 9.89 -3.05
CA ASP A 156 -14.87 8.73 -3.12
C ASP A 156 -13.45 9.08 -2.58
N GLN A 157 -12.95 10.29 -2.88
CA GLN A 157 -11.65 10.75 -2.41
C GLN A 157 -11.65 10.97 -0.89
N GLU A 158 -12.69 11.61 -0.35
CA GLU A 158 -12.80 11.84 1.08
C GLU A 158 -12.94 10.53 1.86
N ALA A 159 -13.74 9.59 1.37
CA ALA A 159 -13.84 8.25 1.94
C ALA A 159 -12.50 7.52 1.93
N SER A 160 -11.74 7.62 0.82
CA SER A 160 -10.38 7.06 0.72
C SER A 160 -9.46 7.63 1.79
N ASP A 161 -9.45 8.94 1.95
CA ASP A 161 -8.55 9.66 2.86
C ASP A 161 -8.81 9.34 4.34
N TRP A 162 -10.08 9.19 4.72
CA TRP A 162 -10.47 8.98 6.12
C TRP A 162 -10.58 7.52 6.54
N SER A 163 -10.82 6.60 5.59
CA SER A 163 -11.01 5.17 5.89
C SER A 163 -9.88 4.57 6.72
N ALA A 164 -8.62 4.87 6.37
CA ALA A 164 -7.45 4.37 7.08
C ALA A 164 -7.36 4.94 8.51
N ILE A 165 -7.63 6.24 8.68
CA ILE A 165 -7.57 6.89 9.99
C ILE A 165 -8.68 6.35 10.90
N PHE A 166 -9.92 6.27 10.41
CA PHE A 166 -11.07 5.88 11.23
C PHE A 166 -11.01 4.42 11.68
N THR A 167 -10.44 3.54 10.86
CA THR A 167 -10.28 2.12 11.20
C THR A 167 -9.14 1.89 12.19
N SER A 168 -8.05 2.66 12.09
CA SER A 168 -6.83 2.42 12.88
C SER A 168 -6.64 3.31 14.11
N ARG A 169 -7.38 4.41 14.24
CA ARG A 169 -7.23 5.36 15.35
C ARG A 169 -7.61 4.73 16.69
N LYS A 170 -6.74 4.92 17.69
CA LYS A 170 -6.99 4.49 19.07
C LYS A 170 -6.99 5.65 20.06
N ILE A 171 -6.14 6.65 19.82
CA ILE A 171 -6.01 7.84 20.68
C ILE A 171 -6.11 9.08 19.81
N MET A 172 -6.85 10.08 20.28
CA MET A 172 -6.87 11.43 19.71
C MET A 172 -6.26 12.39 20.70
N ILE A 173 -5.37 13.25 20.22
CA ILE A 173 -4.79 14.36 20.97
C ILE A 173 -5.45 15.62 20.44
N LEU A 174 -6.04 16.42 21.32
CA LEU A 174 -6.71 17.67 21.04
C LEU A 174 -5.98 18.83 21.69
N VAL A 175 -5.78 19.92 20.96
CA VAL A 175 -5.25 21.19 21.47
C VAL A 175 -6.26 22.29 21.13
N PHE A 176 -6.88 22.88 22.14
CA PHE A 176 -7.87 23.94 21.96
C PHE A 176 -7.17 25.27 21.72
N LEU A 177 -7.36 25.89 20.55
CA LEU A 177 -6.64 27.09 20.14
C LEU A 177 -7.36 28.39 20.50
N GLY A 178 -8.70 28.35 20.60
CA GLY A 178 -9.52 29.54 20.85
C GLY A 178 -10.02 30.24 19.56
N PRO A 179 -10.44 31.52 19.63
CA PRO A 179 -10.42 32.41 20.80
C PRO A 179 -11.54 32.14 21.83
N GLY A 180 -12.60 31.45 21.42
CA GLY A 180 -13.75 31.14 22.26
C GLY A 180 -13.54 30.01 23.26
N LYS A 181 -14.48 29.88 24.20
CA LYS A 181 -14.63 28.69 25.04
C LYS A 181 -15.66 27.77 24.42
N GLY A 182 -15.47 26.47 24.55
CA GLY A 182 -16.45 25.46 24.15
C GLY A 182 -16.62 24.38 25.22
N THR A 183 -17.43 23.40 24.90
CA THR A 183 -17.61 22.20 25.72
C THR A 183 -17.26 20.99 24.87
N LEU A 184 -16.38 20.15 25.41
CA LEU A 184 -16.13 18.82 24.89
C LEU A 184 -16.98 17.83 25.68
N GLU A 185 -17.92 17.20 25.02
CA GLU A 185 -18.73 16.10 25.54
C GLU A 185 -18.08 14.77 25.15
N MET A 186 -18.03 13.82 26.08
CA MET A 186 -17.54 12.48 25.85
C MET A 186 -18.44 11.45 26.54
N GLN A 187 -18.71 10.35 25.86
CA GLN A 187 -19.55 9.27 26.38
C GLN A 187 -19.05 7.91 25.88
N PRO A 188 -18.92 6.89 26.76
CA PRO A 188 -18.61 5.52 26.34
C PRO A 188 -19.62 4.97 25.32
N TYR A 189 -19.15 4.17 24.34
CA TYR A 189 -20.05 3.59 23.33
C TYR A 189 -21.01 2.53 23.89
N ASP A 190 -20.60 1.77 24.91
CA ASP A 190 -21.32 0.59 25.42
C ASP A 190 -22.15 0.84 26.69
N ASP A 191 -22.27 2.09 27.17
CA ASP A 191 -22.83 2.39 28.50
C ASP A 191 -23.95 3.45 28.45
N GLU A 192 -25.00 3.27 29.27
CA GLU A 192 -25.97 4.34 29.63
C GLU A 192 -25.35 5.38 30.59
N ALA A 193 -24.03 5.33 30.79
CA ALA A 193 -23.28 6.23 31.64
C ALA A 193 -23.50 7.71 31.31
N ASN A 194 -23.39 8.53 32.36
CA ASN A 194 -23.51 9.98 32.25
C ASN A 194 -22.43 10.55 31.33
N VAL A 195 -22.85 11.48 30.46
CA VAL A 195 -21.97 12.29 29.64
C VAL A 195 -20.94 13.02 30.52
N SER A 196 -19.67 12.92 30.14
CA SER A 196 -18.59 13.69 30.73
C SER A 196 -18.38 14.98 29.94
N GLU A 197 -18.60 16.12 30.59
CA GLU A 197 -18.43 17.44 29.98
C GLU A 197 -17.16 18.13 30.49
N ILE A 198 -16.33 18.62 29.57
CA ILE A 198 -15.17 19.45 29.87
C ILE A 198 -15.40 20.84 29.27
N THR A 199 -15.36 21.87 30.13
CA THR A 199 -15.27 23.25 29.65
C THR A 199 -13.85 23.51 29.15
N THR A 200 -13.75 23.85 27.87
CA THR A 200 -12.49 24.06 27.18
C THR A 200 -12.09 25.54 27.21
N VAL A 201 -10.78 25.78 27.23
CA VAL A 201 -10.18 27.11 27.14
C VAL A 201 -8.96 27.05 26.21
N PRO A 202 -8.53 28.19 25.60
CA PRO A 202 -7.32 28.22 24.80
C PRO A 202 -6.10 27.66 25.54
N GLY A 203 -5.32 26.80 24.89
CA GLY A 203 -4.17 26.10 25.45
C GLY A 203 -4.47 24.80 26.20
N LEU A 204 -5.74 24.47 26.40
CA LEU A 204 -6.14 23.20 26.99
C LEU A 204 -5.76 22.05 26.05
N VAL A 205 -5.20 20.98 26.60
CA VAL A 205 -4.95 19.74 25.87
C VAL A 205 -5.78 18.61 26.45
N VAL A 206 -6.43 17.85 25.57
CA VAL A 206 -7.17 16.64 25.95
C VAL A 206 -6.65 15.47 25.12
N VAL A 207 -6.23 14.41 25.79
CA VAL A 207 -5.87 13.13 25.15
C VAL A 207 -6.98 12.14 25.48
N LEU A 208 -7.59 11.51 24.47
CA LEU A 208 -8.74 10.63 24.67
C LEU A 208 -8.66 9.35 23.83
N ARG A 209 -9.33 8.29 24.30
CA ARG A 209 -9.47 7.01 23.60
C ARG A 209 -10.64 7.05 22.62
N THR A 210 -10.32 7.10 21.33
CA THR A 210 -11.33 7.12 20.25
C THR A 210 -12.04 5.79 20.08
N ASP A 211 -11.44 4.70 20.56
CA ASP A 211 -11.97 3.35 20.46
C ASP A 211 -12.92 2.96 21.60
N GLN A 212 -13.14 3.86 22.56
CA GLN A 212 -13.99 3.62 23.73
C GLN A 212 -15.01 4.74 23.93
N LEU A 213 -14.67 5.97 23.55
CA LEU A 213 -15.50 7.15 23.75
C LEU A 213 -16.00 7.68 22.43
N SER A 214 -17.31 7.94 22.36
CA SER A 214 -17.86 8.98 21.49
C SER A 214 -17.49 10.35 22.05
N PHE A 215 -17.30 11.33 21.17
CA PHE A 215 -16.91 12.68 21.58
C PHE A 215 -17.47 13.72 20.61
N LYS A 216 -17.90 14.86 21.14
CA LYS A 216 -18.44 16.00 20.37
C LYS A 216 -17.95 17.31 20.98
N PHE A 217 -17.64 18.27 20.14
CA PHE A 217 -17.24 19.60 20.57
C PHE A 217 -18.23 20.63 20.04
N PHE A 218 -18.65 21.55 20.90
CA PHE A 218 -19.51 22.67 20.53
C PHE A 218 -19.05 23.95 21.22
N CYS A 219 -19.23 25.08 20.54
CA CYS A 219 -18.88 26.39 21.06
C CYS A 219 -20.12 27.27 21.15
N ARG A 220 -20.31 27.94 22.29
CA ARG A 220 -21.41 28.90 22.48
C ARG A 220 -20.86 30.30 22.27
N GLY A 221 -20.81 30.76 21.03
CA GLY A 221 -20.27 32.08 20.68
C GLY A 221 -20.52 32.45 19.22
N ARG A 222 -20.42 33.74 18.89
CA ARG A 222 -20.52 34.24 17.50
C ARG A 222 -19.24 34.07 16.70
N GLU A 223 -18.11 33.85 17.38
CA GLU A 223 -16.80 33.67 16.75
C GLU A 223 -16.47 32.19 16.68
N ALA A 224 -15.97 31.76 15.52
CA ALA A 224 -15.54 30.38 15.32
C ALA A 224 -14.36 30.04 16.22
N THR A 225 -14.41 28.88 16.87
CA THR A 225 -13.35 28.40 17.77
C THR A 225 -12.54 27.32 17.07
N HIS A 226 -11.21 27.35 17.20
CA HIS A 226 -10.35 26.42 16.49
C HIS A 226 -9.75 25.38 17.43
N VAL A 227 -9.61 24.16 16.92
CA VAL A 227 -9.01 23.02 17.64
C VAL A 227 -8.01 22.34 16.71
N ALA A 228 -6.81 22.06 17.19
CA ALA A 228 -5.88 21.18 16.49
C ALA A 228 -6.04 19.75 17.01
N SER A 229 -5.95 18.77 16.13
CA SER A 229 -5.98 17.35 16.50
C SER A 229 -4.94 16.51 15.78
N SER A 230 -4.59 15.38 16.38
CA SER A 230 -3.90 14.29 15.68
C SER A 230 -4.26 12.95 16.30
N PHE A 231 -4.08 11.87 15.54
CA PHE A 231 -4.44 10.52 15.94
C PHE A 231 -3.20 9.66 16.13
N MET A 232 -3.18 8.84 17.18
CA MET A 232 -2.26 7.70 17.26
C MET A 232 -2.95 6.49 16.64
N LEU A 233 -2.28 5.88 15.68
CA LEU A 233 -2.81 4.84 14.80
C LEU A 233 -2.19 3.49 15.14
N GLN A 234 -3.02 2.44 15.21
CA GLN A 234 -2.57 1.06 15.31
C GLN A 234 -2.38 0.47 13.90
N ASN A 235 -1.32 -0.30 13.70
CA ASN A 235 -1.13 -1.01 12.44
C ASN A 235 -2.06 -2.23 12.41
N ASP A 236 -3.17 -2.10 11.71
CA ASP A 236 -3.99 -3.26 11.37
C ASP A 236 -3.41 -3.92 10.12
N VAL A 237 -2.65 -4.99 10.30
CA VAL A 237 -2.18 -5.88 9.21
C VAL A 237 -3.36 -6.63 8.55
N LEU A 238 -4.61 -6.29 8.84
CA LEU A 238 -5.77 -7.14 8.62
C LEU A 238 -6.84 -6.49 7.75
N ARG A 239 -6.48 -6.24 6.49
CA ARG A 239 -7.44 -6.27 5.37
C ARG A 239 -7.11 -7.29 4.30
N MET A 240 -6.06 -8.12 4.47
CA MET A 240 -5.69 -9.12 3.46
C MET A 240 -6.57 -10.38 3.43
N HIS A 241 -7.45 -10.59 4.41
CA HIS A 241 -8.46 -11.64 4.31
C HIS A 241 -9.78 -11.22 4.94
N ARG A 242 -10.87 -11.60 4.27
CA ARG A 242 -12.29 -11.53 4.67
C ARG A 242 -12.60 -12.13 6.04
N ASN A 243 -11.61 -12.69 6.73
CA ASN A 243 -11.70 -12.91 8.17
C ASN A 243 -11.66 -11.54 8.80
N LYS A 244 -12.85 -10.94 8.97
CA LYS A 244 -13.16 -9.93 9.97
C LYS A 244 -12.53 -10.40 11.28
N LEU A 245 -11.26 -10.10 11.51
CA LEU A 245 -10.81 -9.95 12.88
C LEU A 245 -11.71 -8.85 13.40
N GLU A 246 -12.45 -9.17 14.45
CA GLU A 246 -13.43 -8.33 15.14
C GLU A 246 -12.70 -7.12 15.74
N ALA A 247 -12.11 -6.28 14.90
CA ALA A 247 -11.73 -4.95 15.25
C ALA A 247 -13.05 -4.25 15.55
N HIS A 248 -13.25 -3.91 16.83
CA HIS A 248 -14.37 -3.07 17.21
C HIS A 248 -14.19 -1.72 16.50
N LEU A 249 -14.89 -1.57 15.39
CA LEU A 249 -14.97 -0.31 14.67
C LEU A 249 -15.85 0.64 15.46
N THR A 250 -15.48 1.91 15.51
CA THR A 250 -16.36 2.95 16.03
C THR A 250 -17.58 3.13 15.11
N PRO A 251 -18.72 3.66 15.58
CA PRO A 251 -19.91 3.85 14.75
C PRO A 251 -19.62 4.56 13.42
N ALA A 252 -18.89 5.68 13.44
CA ALA A 252 -18.49 6.40 12.23
C ALA A 252 -17.60 5.56 11.30
N ALA A 253 -16.71 4.72 11.85
CA ALA A 253 -15.88 3.82 11.05
C ALA A 253 -16.71 2.68 10.43
N GLN A 254 -17.72 2.17 11.13
CA GLN A 254 -18.64 1.15 10.61
C GLN A 254 -19.50 1.71 9.47
N GLU A 255 -20.06 2.89 9.65
CA GLU A 255 -20.86 3.56 8.62
C GLU A 255 -20.02 3.89 7.38
N LEU A 256 -18.77 4.37 7.58
CA LEU A 256 -17.86 4.63 6.47
C LEU A 256 -17.47 3.34 5.73
N ASP A 257 -17.19 2.25 6.46
CA ASP A 257 -16.90 0.94 5.87
C ASP A 257 -18.09 0.40 5.06
N GLN A 258 -19.31 0.54 5.58
CA GLN A 258 -20.53 0.16 4.86
C GLN A 258 -20.75 0.99 3.60
N TRP A 259 -20.53 2.31 3.67
CA TRP A 259 -20.61 3.19 2.51
C TRP A 259 -19.60 2.78 1.44
N ILE A 260 -18.34 2.54 1.83
CA ILE A 260 -17.29 2.08 0.92
C ILE A 260 -17.69 0.74 0.29
N ASP A 261 -18.16 -0.21 1.08
CA ASP A 261 -18.60 -1.53 0.59
C ASP A 261 -19.74 -1.42 -0.42
N GLN A 262 -20.72 -0.54 -0.20
CA GLN A 262 -21.79 -0.27 -1.14
C GLN A 262 -21.23 0.36 -2.42
N ARG A 263 -20.39 1.39 -2.29
CA ARG A 263 -19.80 2.12 -3.41
C ARG A 263 -18.95 1.22 -4.31
N LEU A 264 -18.18 0.30 -3.72
CA LEU A 264 -17.38 -0.66 -4.48
C LEU A 264 -18.25 -1.68 -5.26
N ARG A 265 -19.43 -2.04 -4.75
CA ARG A 265 -20.41 -2.85 -5.50
C ARG A 265 -20.96 -2.08 -6.69
N GLU A 266 -21.35 -0.82 -6.51
CA GLU A 266 -21.82 0.05 -7.59
C GLU A 266 -20.75 0.17 -8.69
N ILE A 267 -19.49 0.45 -8.32
CA ILE A 267 -18.37 0.49 -9.26
C ILE A 267 -18.27 -0.81 -10.05
N LYS A 268 -18.42 -1.96 -9.35
CA LYS A 268 -18.34 -3.26 -10.01
C LYS A 268 -19.52 -3.48 -10.94
N GLU A 269 -20.74 -3.12 -10.55
CA GLU A 269 -21.95 -3.23 -11.38
C GLU A 269 -21.80 -2.46 -12.69
N MET A 270 -21.24 -1.24 -12.64
CA MET A 270 -21.05 -0.40 -13.82
C MET A 270 -19.92 -0.85 -14.79
N GLU A 271 -19.10 -1.84 -14.43
CA GLU A 271 -17.96 -2.30 -15.26
C GLU A 271 -18.40 -2.87 -16.63
N ASP A 272 -19.61 -3.43 -16.73
CA ASP A 272 -20.11 -4.03 -17.98
C ASP A 272 -20.82 -3.02 -18.90
N GLU A 273 -20.99 -1.77 -18.45
CA GLU A 273 -21.56 -0.72 -19.30
C GLU A 273 -20.51 -0.27 -20.32
N PRO A 274 -20.82 -0.25 -21.63
CA PRO A 274 -19.91 0.24 -22.65
C PRO A 274 -19.75 1.76 -22.48
N THR A 275 -18.80 2.19 -21.66
CA THR A 275 -18.48 3.60 -21.51
C THR A 275 -17.44 4.02 -22.53
N GLU A 276 -17.83 4.93 -23.43
CA GLU A 276 -16.92 5.61 -24.38
C GLU A 276 -15.93 6.54 -23.66
N ASP A 277 -16.23 6.94 -22.42
CA ASP A 277 -15.39 7.78 -21.58
C ASP A 277 -14.77 6.97 -20.43
N TRP A 278 -13.44 7.00 -20.36
CA TRP A 278 -12.70 6.51 -19.20
C TRP A 278 -13.17 7.28 -17.95
N LYS A 279 -13.90 6.61 -17.03
CA LYS A 279 -14.48 7.21 -15.82
C LYS A 279 -13.39 7.86 -14.96
N ALA A 280 -13.17 9.15 -15.14
CA ALA A 280 -12.10 9.91 -14.51
C ALA A 280 -12.36 10.23 -13.02
N GLU A 281 -13.53 9.88 -12.48
CA GLU A 281 -13.98 10.31 -11.15
C GLU A 281 -13.73 9.28 -10.03
N VAL A 282 -13.51 8.00 -10.35
CA VAL A 282 -13.30 6.97 -9.32
C VAL A 282 -11.80 6.85 -8.99
N PRO A 283 -11.38 7.02 -7.72
CA PRO A 283 -9.99 6.81 -7.32
C PRO A 283 -9.48 5.42 -7.70
N ARG A 284 -8.24 5.33 -8.19
CA ARG A 284 -7.62 4.03 -8.55
C ARG A 284 -7.63 3.02 -7.39
N SER A 285 -7.51 3.50 -6.15
CA SER A 285 -7.61 2.68 -4.94
C SER A 285 -8.96 1.96 -4.85
N PHE A 286 -10.07 2.64 -5.17
CA PHE A 286 -11.41 2.07 -5.21
C PHE A 286 -11.57 1.06 -6.34
N ILE A 287 -11.06 1.35 -7.54
CA ILE A 287 -11.08 0.40 -8.66
C ILE A 287 -10.32 -0.89 -8.29
N HIS A 288 -9.13 -0.75 -7.69
CA HIS A 288 -8.35 -1.90 -7.23
C HIS A 288 -9.05 -2.66 -6.09
N ALA A 289 -9.65 -1.97 -5.14
CA ALA A 289 -10.39 -2.59 -4.05
C ALA A 289 -11.63 -3.34 -4.58
N ALA A 290 -12.41 -2.74 -5.47
CA ALA A 290 -13.58 -3.36 -6.09
C ALA A 290 -13.17 -4.64 -6.84
N ASN A 291 -12.13 -4.57 -7.66
CA ASN A 291 -11.61 -5.70 -8.43
C ASN A 291 -10.97 -6.80 -7.57
N ARG A 292 -10.52 -6.49 -6.36
CA ARG A 292 -10.01 -7.50 -5.41
C ARG A 292 -11.11 -8.15 -4.58
N THR A 293 -12.19 -7.42 -4.31
CA THR A 293 -13.24 -7.86 -3.37
C THR A 293 -14.42 -8.53 -4.07
N TRP A 294 -14.80 -8.05 -5.26
CA TRP A 294 -15.88 -8.61 -6.07
C TRP A 294 -15.37 -9.00 -7.46
N PHE A 295 -15.68 -10.22 -7.87
CA PHE A 295 -15.30 -10.77 -9.17
C PHE A 295 -16.56 -11.13 -9.94
N LYS A 296 -16.69 -10.61 -11.16
CA LYS A 296 -17.82 -10.94 -12.07
C LYS A 296 -17.56 -12.19 -12.91
N ARG A 297 -16.29 -12.54 -13.15
CA ARG A 297 -15.88 -13.65 -14.04
C ARG A 297 -15.03 -14.67 -13.30
N GLN A 298 -14.88 -15.87 -13.89
CA GLN A 298 -13.89 -16.84 -13.41
C GLN A 298 -12.51 -16.20 -13.46
N THR A 299 -11.83 -16.19 -12.33
CA THR A 299 -10.47 -15.66 -12.24
C THR A 299 -9.47 -16.75 -12.59
N THR A 300 -8.59 -16.44 -13.54
CA THR A 300 -7.39 -17.25 -13.75
C THR A 300 -6.45 -16.97 -12.58
N VAL A 301 -5.95 -18.03 -11.96
CA VAL A 301 -5.00 -17.93 -10.84
C VAL A 301 -3.63 -18.42 -11.26
N VAL A 302 -2.59 -17.70 -10.89
CA VAL A 302 -1.21 -18.15 -11.05
C VAL A 302 -0.91 -19.17 -9.95
N ARG A 303 -0.81 -20.45 -10.32
CA ARG A 303 -0.56 -21.57 -9.37
C ARG A 303 0.93 -21.81 -9.10
N GLY A 304 1.80 -21.35 -9.98
CA GLY A 304 3.24 -21.50 -9.89
C GLY A 304 3.94 -20.52 -10.82
N ALA A 305 5.16 -20.15 -10.44
CA ALA A 305 6.04 -19.32 -11.25
C ALA A 305 7.49 -19.77 -11.01
N ALA A 306 8.30 -19.66 -12.05
CA ALA A 306 9.74 -19.83 -12.00
C ALA A 306 10.36 -18.89 -13.03
N ALA A 307 11.60 -18.47 -12.80
CA ALA A 307 12.34 -17.61 -13.71
C ALA A 307 13.84 -17.91 -13.60
N ARG A 308 14.55 -17.68 -14.69
CA ARG A 308 16.00 -17.52 -14.70
C ARG A 308 16.28 -16.09 -15.10
N LEU A 309 16.96 -15.38 -14.22
CA LEU A 309 17.16 -13.94 -14.32
C LEU A 309 18.67 -13.67 -14.33
N PRO A 310 19.10 -12.46 -14.68
CA PRO A 310 20.52 -12.16 -14.67
C PRO A 310 21.19 -12.44 -13.33
N VAL A 311 22.46 -12.85 -13.37
CA VAL A 311 23.34 -13.07 -12.20
C VAL A 311 22.98 -14.28 -11.32
N THR A 312 21.74 -14.80 -11.35
CA THR A 312 21.34 -15.88 -10.46
C THR A 312 20.32 -16.86 -11.07
N TRP A 313 20.46 -18.12 -10.67
CA TRP A 313 19.52 -19.20 -10.98
C TRP A 313 18.34 -19.24 -10.01
N GLU A 314 18.47 -18.57 -8.86
CA GLU A 314 17.50 -18.54 -7.77
C GLU A 314 16.68 -17.24 -7.80
N PRO A 315 15.37 -17.30 -8.07
CA PRO A 315 14.49 -16.11 -8.07
C PRO A 315 14.54 -15.31 -6.76
N GLU A 316 14.76 -15.98 -5.63
CA GLU A 316 14.80 -15.40 -4.30
C GLU A 316 16.01 -14.44 -4.13
N VAL A 317 17.17 -14.82 -4.69
CA VAL A 317 18.38 -13.97 -4.70
C VAL A 317 18.16 -12.73 -5.58
N PHE A 318 17.51 -12.91 -6.73
CA PHE A 318 17.18 -11.79 -7.61
C PHE A 318 16.23 -10.81 -6.93
N PHE A 319 15.21 -11.31 -6.24
CA PHE A 319 14.26 -10.49 -5.49
C PHE A 319 14.96 -9.66 -4.40
N LEU A 320 15.89 -10.25 -3.65
CA LEU A 320 16.70 -9.53 -2.68
C LEU A 320 17.51 -8.40 -3.34
N GLY A 321 18.16 -8.69 -4.45
CA GLY A 321 18.88 -7.68 -5.24
C GLY A 321 17.97 -6.53 -5.68
N LEU A 322 16.75 -6.84 -6.13
CA LEU A 322 15.77 -5.87 -6.57
C LEU A 322 15.29 -4.96 -5.42
N THR A 323 15.06 -5.52 -4.23
CA THR A 323 14.74 -4.73 -3.03
C THR A 323 15.87 -3.82 -2.57
N SER A 324 17.12 -4.19 -2.90
CA SER A 324 18.32 -3.42 -2.59
C SER A 324 18.73 -2.45 -3.71
N GLY A 325 18.02 -2.44 -4.84
CA GLY A 325 18.35 -1.60 -6.00
C GLY A 325 19.64 -1.99 -6.72
N ALA A 326 19.99 -3.28 -6.74
CA ALA A 326 21.22 -3.77 -7.36
C ALA A 326 21.21 -3.64 -8.89
N ASP A 327 22.30 -3.13 -9.46
CA ASP A 327 22.55 -3.14 -10.90
C ASP A 327 23.23 -4.47 -11.31
N THR A 328 22.68 -5.13 -12.34
CA THR A 328 23.15 -6.43 -12.85
C THR A 328 23.86 -6.30 -14.20
N VAL A 329 24.02 -5.09 -14.71
CA VAL A 329 24.68 -4.83 -15.99
C VAL A 329 26.19 -5.01 -15.86
N ILE A 330 26.77 -5.77 -16.79
CA ILE A 330 28.21 -6.04 -16.89
C ILE A 330 28.72 -5.75 -18.31
N GLU A 331 30.03 -5.63 -18.49
CA GLU A 331 30.60 -5.70 -19.84
C GLU A 331 30.43 -7.12 -20.43
N VAL A 332 30.29 -7.21 -21.75
CA VAL A 332 30.19 -8.50 -22.46
C VAL A 332 31.41 -9.37 -22.14
N PRO A 333 31.25 -10.53 -21.47
CA PRO A 333 32.39 -11.34 -21.08
C PRO A 333 32.96 -12.10 -22.27
N ILE A 334 34.29 -12.28 -22.27
CA ILE A 334 35.04 -12.98 -23.34
C ILE A 334 34.55 -14.42 -23.60
N MET A 335 33.93 -15.05 -22.60
CA MET A 335 33.33 -16.39 -22.72
C MET A 335 32.13 -16.44 -23.67
N ARG A 336 31.55 -15.28 -24.03
CA ARG A 336 30.44 -15.20 -24.99
C ARG A 336 30.95 -15.00 -26.41
N TRP A 337 31.71 -13.94 -26.62
CA TRP A 337 32.46 -13.67 -27.85
C TRP A 337 33.53 -12.60 -27.59
N GLU A 338 34.46 -12.43 -28.53
CA GLU A 338 35.48 -11.39 -28.46
C GLU A 338 34.87 -10.03 -28.86
N HIS A 339 34.32 -9.32 -27.88
CA HIS A 339 33.55 -8.09 -28.11
C HIS A 339 34.37 -6.95 -28.76
N GLU A 340 35.68 -6.88 -28.49
CA GLU A 340 36.58 -5.88 -29.09
C GLU A 340 36.63 -5.95 -30.63
N THR A 341 36.33 -7.11 -31.23
CA THR A 341 36.29 -7.25 -32.69
C THR A 341 35.13 -6.52 -33.35
N VAL A 342 34.05 -6.29 -32.61
CA VAL A 342 32.80 -5.68 -33.09
C VAL A 342 32.49 -4.33 -32.43
N TYR A 343 33.30 -3.90 -31.45
CA TYR A 343 33.10 -2.67 -30.71
C TYR A 343 33.75 -1.45 -31.39
N ASP A 344 33.05 -0.32 -31.37
CA ASP A 344 33.60 1.01 -31.69
C ASP A 344 32.79 2.07 -30.93
N PRO A 345 33.42 2.94 -30.11
CA PRO A 345 32.72 3.91 -29.29
C PRO A 345 32.00 5.01 -30.10
N SER A 346 32.27 5.14 -31.39
CA SER A 346 31.62 6.12 -32.26
C SER A 346 30.11 5.87 -32.36
N PRO A 347 29.25 6.89 -32.17
CA PRO A 347 27.80 6.77 -32.42
C PRO A 347 27.44 6.38 -33.86
N ASP A 348 28.34 6.62 -34.82
CA ASP A 348 28.16 6.30 -36.23
C ASP A 348 28.80 4.95 -36.63
N CYS A 349 29.27 4.15 -35.67
CA CYS A 349 29.93 2.87 -35.93
C CYS A 349 29.08 1.85 -36.70
N TRP A 350 27.75 1.93 -36.58
CA TRP A 350 26.80 1.11 -37.33
C TRP A 350 26.86 1.32 -38.85
N LYS A 351 27.45 2.43 -39.33
CA LYS A 351 27.63 2.73 -40.77
C LYS A 351 28.87 2.08 -41.36
N GLN A 352 29.73 1.46 -40.55
CA GLN A 352 30.92 0.75 -41.02
C GLN A 352 30.54 -0.57 -41.73
N ASN A 353 31.49 -1.16 -42.47
CA ASN A 353 31.31 -2.44 -43.12
C ASN A 353 32.46 -3.41 -42.77
N PRO A 354 32.23 -4.46 -41.95
CA PRO A 354 30.95 -4.81 -41.32
C PRO A 354 30.50 -3.78 -40.27
N PRO A 355 29.19 -3.70 -39.95
CA PRO A 355 28.69 -2.78 -38.93
C PRO A 355 29.25 -3.15 -37.55
N LYS A 356 29.51 -2.12 -36.74
CA LYS A 356 29.99 -2.24 -35.36
C LYS A 356 28.96 -1.75 -34.35
N THR A 357 29.16 -2.07 -33.07
CA THR A 357 28.33 -1.62 -31.94
C THR A 357 29.10 -0.66 -31.03
N ASN A 358 28.43 0.38 -30.53
CA ASN A 358 28.93 1.26 -29.49
C ASN A 358 28.48 0.85 -28.07
N CYS A 359 27.68 -0.21 -27.95
CA CYS A 359 27.27 -0.77 -26.67
C CYS A 359 28.16 -1.96 -26.30
N ARG A 360 28.78 -1.88 -25.12
CA ARG A 360 29.63 -2.94 -24.54
C ARG A 360 29.02 -3.65 -23.34
N HIS A 361 27.82 -3.24 -22.94
CA HIS A 361 27.19 -3.67 -21.70
C HIS A 361 26.00 -4.57 -21.98
N CYS A 362 25.81 -5.58 -21.14
CA CYS A 362 24.68 -6.50 -21.20
C CYS A 362 24.33 -7.02 -19.81
N SER A 363 23.18 -7.68 -19.71
CA SER A 363 22.75 -8.41 -18.52
C SER A 363 22.47 -9.85 -18.93
N LEU A 364 23.18 -10.81 -18.33
CA LEU A 364 23.25 -12.19 -18.81
C LEU A 364 22.75 -13.17 -17.77
N ILE A 365 22.04 -14.19 -18.25
CA ILE A 365 21.73 -15.39 -17.46
C ILE A 365 23.00 -16.24 -17.38
N ASP A 366 23.35 -16.63 -16.16
CA ASP A 366 24.49 -17.51 -15.90
C ASP A 366 24.21 -18.95 -16.39
N GLY A 367 25.27 -19.65 -16.81
CA GLY A 367 25.29 -21.02 -17.36
C GLY A 367 24.13 -21.42 -18.28
N VAL A 368 23.74 -20.54 -19.21
CA VAL A 368 22.74 -20.80 -20.28
C VAL A 368 23.04 -22.08 -21.08
N ASP A 369 24.27 -22.56 -21.03
CA ASP A 369 24.78 -23.73 -21.74
C ASP A 369 24.37 -25.06 -21.05
N LEU A 370 24.03 -25.01 -19.77
CA LEU A 370 23.66 -26.17 -18.95
C LEU A 370 22.23 -26.63 -19.28
N PHE A 371 22.00 -27.94 -19.30
CA PHE A 371 20.67 -28.52 -19.52
C PHE A 371 20.60 -30.00 -19.14
N ASP A 372 19.56 -30.41 -18.42
CA ASP A 372 19.30 -31.82 -18.12
C ASP A 372 18.52 -32.51 -19.26
N ASN A 373 19.25 -32.95 -20.29
CA ASN A 373 18.64 -33.63 -21.43
C ASN A 373 17.96 -34.97 -21.06
N LYS A 374 18.42 -35.65 -20.01
CA LYS A 374 17.87 -36.95 -19.59
C LYS A 374 16.49 -36.80 -18.99
N LEU A 375 16.27 -35.77 -18.17
CA LEU A 375 14.95 -35.46 -17.59
C LEU A 375 13.87 -35.30 -18.67
N PHE A 376 14.23 -34.70 -19.81
CA PHE A 376 13.31 -34.44 -20.91
C PHE A 376 13.30 -35.52 -22.00
N GLY A 377 14.15 -36.56 -21.89
CA GLY A 377 14.22 -37.66 -22.85
C GLY A 377 14.81 -37.24 -24.20
N LEU A 378 15.69 -36.24 -24.22
CA LEU A 378 16.33 -35.71 -25.42
C LEU A 378 17.75 -36.29 -25.59
N SER A 379 18.13 -36.56 -26.83
CA SER A 379 19.48 -37.06 -27.14
C SER A 379 20.53 -35.94 -27.02
N LEU A 380 21.78 -36.30 -26.71
CA LEU A 380 22.88 -35.32 -26.68
C LEU A 380 23.07 -34.60 -28.02
N ALA A 381 22.92 -35.31 -29.14
CA ALA A 381 23.06 -34.74 -30.48
C ALA A 381 21.99 -33.66 -30.74
N GLU A 382 20.75 -33.92 -30.33
CA GLU A 382 19.67 -32.95 -30.44
C GLU A 382 19.91 -31.74 -29.53
N THR A 383 20.27 -31.96 -28.27
CA THR A 383 20.53 -30.89 -27.30
C THR A 383 21.65 -29.94 -27.74
N LYS A 384 22.72 -30.46 -28.36
CA LYS A 384 23.78 -29.61 -28.95
C LYS A 384 23.26 -28.67 -30.04
N GLY A 385 22.27 -29.12 -30.81
CA GLY A 385 21.63 -28.33 -31.86
C GLY A 385 20.62 -27.31 -31.34
N MET A 386 20.12 -27.48 -30.11
CA MET A 386 19.07 -26.65 -29.53
C MET A 386 19.60 -25.28 -29.07
N ASP A 387 18.85 -24.24 -29.43
CA ASP A 387 18.97 -22.91 -28.86
C ASP A 387 18.93 -23.00 -27.32
N PRO A 388 19.91 -22.42 -26.61
CA PRO A 388 19.88 -22.28 -25.15
C PRO A 388 18.55 -21.74 -24.61
N GLY A 389 17.89 -20.81 -25.31
CA GLY A 389 16.56 -20.30 -24.95
C GLY A 389 15.47 -21.38 -24.93
N GLN A 390 15.48 -22.31 -25.90
CA GLN A 390 14.55 -23.45 -25.89
C GLN A 390 14.78 -24.38 -24.70
N ARG A 391 16.05 -24.60 -24.32
CA ARG A 391 16.46 -25.42 -23.17
C ARG A 391 15.99 -24.79 -21.86
N LEU A 392 16.28 -23.50 -21.68
CA LEU A 392 15.88 -22.74 -20.50
C LEU A 392 14.37 -22.69 -20.32
N VAL A 393 13.62 -22.39 -21.39
CA VAL A 393 12.15 -22.34 -21.33
C VAL A 393 11.60 -23.71 -20.89
N LEU A 394 12.18 -24.82 -21.33
CA LEU A 394 11.73 -26.16 -20.95
C LEU A 394 11.97 -26.47 -19.46
N GLU A 395 13.15 -26.11 -18.92
CA GLU A 395 13.46 -26.26 -17.50
C GLU A 395 12.61 -25.35 -16.61
N VAL A 396 12.52 -24.06 -16.95
CA VAL A 396 11.76 -23.07 -16.19
C VAL A 396 10.26 -23.39 -16.19
N THR A 397 9.72 -23.82 -17.34
CA THR A 397 8.32 -24.27 -17.42
C THR A 397 8.08 -25.44 -16.47
N TYR A 398 8.97 -26.44 -16.46
CA TYR A 398 8.81 -27.59 -15.58
C TYR A 398 8.99 -27.24 -14.10
N ASP A 399 9.93 -26.36 -13.74
CA ASP A 399 10.12 -25.84 -12.37
C ASP A 399 8.85 -25.15 -11.87
N SER A 400 8.26 -24.26 -12.69
CA SER A 400 7.00 -23.59 -12.37
C SER A 400 5.85 -24.58 -12.12
N LEU A 401 5.70 -25.57 -13.01
CA LEU A 401 4.70 -26.63 -12.86
C LEU A 401 4.97 -27.48 -11.62
N TYR A 402 6.23 -27.82 -11.34
CA TYR A 402 6.65 -28.59 -10.17
C TYR A 402 6.33 -27.87 -8.86
N ARG A 403 6.62 -26.56 -8.79
CA ARG A 403 6.30 -25.67 -7.65
C ARG A 403 4.79 -25.55 -7.43
N SER A 404 4.00 -25.64 -8.49
CA SER A 404 2.52 -25.70 -8.40
C SER A 404 1.97 -27.06 -7.93
N GLY A 405 2.84 -28.04 -7.66
CA GLY A 405 2.46 -29.39 -7.24
C GLY A 405 2.22 -30.36 -8.40
N MET A 406 2.38 -29.93 -9.64
CA MET A 406 2.26 -30.81 -10.81
C MET A 406 3.54 -31.63 -11.01
N ARG A 407 3.40 -32.77 -11.71
CA ARG A 407 4.50 -33.68 -12.03
C ARG A 407 4.40 -34.09 -13.49
N LYS A 408 5.51 -34.50 -14.10
CA LYS A 408 5.53 -34.88 -15.53
C LYS A 408 4.49 -35.96 -15.87
N ASN A 409 4.33 -36.95 -15.00
CA ASN A 409 3.34 -38.04 -15.18
C ASN A 409 1.89 -37.57 -15.12
N THR A 410 1.57 -36.47 -14.42
CA THR A 410 0.20 -35.91 -14.36
C THR A 410 -0.12 -35.03 -15.56
N LEU A 411 0.89 -34.60 -16.32
CA LEU A 411 0.74 -33.74 -17.49
C LEU A 411 0.53 -34.53 -18.79
N ILE A 412 0.96 -35.80 -18.83
CA ILE A 412 0.81 -36.66 -20.01
C ILE A 412 -0.66 -36.80 -20.36
N ASN A 413 -0.98 -36.53 -21.63
CA ASN A 413 -2.33 -36.52 -22.20
C ASN A 413 -3.30 -35.50 -21.56
N SER A 414 -2.80 -34.56 -20.75
CA SER A 414 -3.62 -33.46 -20.22
C SER A 414 -3.97 -32.44 -21.31
N THR A 415 -5.03 -31.67 -21.10
CA THR A 415 -5.41 -30.55 -21.98
C THR A 415 -4.64 -29.26 -21.66
N CYS A 416 -3.52 -29.35 -20.95
CA CYS A 416 -2.67 -28.21 -20.63
C CYS A 416 -2.15 -27.56 -21.92
N GLY A 417 -2.40 -26.26 -22.08
CA GLY A 417 -1.91 -25.47 -23.21
C GLY A 417 -0.56 -24.79 -22.91
N MET A 418 0.29 -24.68 -23.93
CA MET A 418 1.59 -24.00 -23.91
C MET A 418 1.51 -22.74 -24.75
N TYR A 419 1.67 -21.59 -24.11
CA TYR A 419 1.69 -20.26 -24.74
C TYR A 419 3.04 -19.64 -24.42
N VAL A 420 3.89 -19.49 -25.44
CA VAL A 420 5.28 -19.06 -25.25
C VAL A 420 5.54 -17.78 -26.01
N GLY A 421 5.85 -16.71 -25.28
CA GLY A 421 6.40 -15.50 -25.87
C GLY A 421 7.84 -15.74 -26.32
N THR A 422 8.13 -15.54 -27.61
CA THR A 422 9.48 -15.75 -28.17
C THR A 422 9.67 -14.83 -29.37
N SER A 423 10.90 -14.38 -29.59
CA SER A 423 11.30 -13.65 -30.78
C SER A 423 12.08 -14.56 -31.75
N GLN A 424 12.56 -13.99 -32.86
CA GLN A 424 13.46 -14.69 -33.76
C GLN A 424 14.76 -15.07 -33.05
N SER A 425 15.13 -16.34 -33.18
CA SER A 425 16.36 -16.87 -32.61
C SER A 425 17.57 -16.52 -33.47
N GLU A 426 18.56 -15.88 -32.85
CA GLU A 426 19.89 -15.65 -33.45
C GLU A 426 20.72 -16.94 -33.54
N TRP A 427 20.27 -18.02 -32.89
CA TRP A 427 20.98 -19.30 -32.84
C TRP A 427 21.18 -19.91 -34.23
N ASN A 428 20.32 -19.63 -35.19
CA ASN A 428 20.49 -20.12 -36.57
C ASN A 428 21.67 -19.46 -37.30
N SER A 429 22.06 -18.26 -36.87
CA SER A 429 23.19 -17.50 -37.42
C SER A 429 24.49 -17.71 -36.62
N ALA A 430 24.40 -18.32 -35.43
CA ALA A 430 25.56 -18.64 -34.61
C ALA A 430 26.41 -19.75 -35.26
N GLU A 431 27.73 -19.68 -35.08
CA GLU A 431 28.63 -20.73 -35.51
C GLU A 431 28.36 -22.01 -34.70
N LYS A 432 27.90 -23.05 -35.38
CA LYS A 432 27.57 -24.35 -34.78
C LYS A 432 28.67 -25.36 -35.06
N ALA A 433 28.87 -26.30 -34.15
CA ALA A 433 29.71 -27.45 -34.41
C ALA A 433 29.21 -28.22 -35.65
N ALA A 434 30.14 -28.74 -36.47
CA ALA A 434 29.84 -29.42 -37.73
C ALA A 434 28.95 -30.69 -37.56
N ASP A 435 28.75 -31.17 -36.33
CA ASP A 435 28.03 -32.40 -35.98
C ASP A 435 26.52 -32.19 -35.65
N VAL A 436 25.99 -30.97 -35.75
CA VAL A 436 24.56 -30.68 -35.40
C VAL A 436 23.55 -31.38 -36.33
N GLY A 437 23.96 -31.71 -37.57
CA GLY A 437 23.17 -32.53 -38.49
C GLY A 437 21.73 -32.03 -38.71
N ILE A 438 20.77 -32.95 -38.72
CA ILE A 438 19.34 -32.66 -38.98
C ILE A 438 18.67 -31.81 -37.89
N PHE A 439 19.25 -31.74 -36.69
CA PHE A 439 18.69 -30.98 -35.56
C PHE A 439 18.93 -29.47 -35.68
N GLY A 440 19.74 -29.03 -36.64
CA GLY A 440 19.98 -27.61 -36.89
C GLY A 440 18.73 -26.84 -37.27
N ALA A 441 17.80 -27.48 -38.00
CA ALA A 441 16.55 -26.86 -38.47
C ALA A 441 15.53 -26.64 -37.33
N THR A 442 15.43 -27.57 -36.38
CA THR A 442 14.53 -27.45 -35.23
C THR A 442 15.16 -26.67 -34.07
N GLY A 443 16.49 -26.54 -34.09
CA GLY A 443 17.28 -25.96 -33.02
C GLY A 443 16.98 -24.49 -32.73
N GLY A 444 16.67 -23.68 -33.75
CA GLY A 444 16.38 -22.24 -33.58
C GLY A 444 15.00 -21.80 -34.10
N ALA A 445 14.09 -22.72 -34.36
CA ALA A 445 12.76 -22.38 -34.86
C ALA A 445 11.84 -21.94 -33.69
N PRO A 446 11.24 -20.72 -33.71
CA PRO A 446 10.42 -20.23 -32.59
C PRO A 446 9.20 -21.10 -32.27
N SER A 447 8.54 -21.67 -33.30
CA SER A 447 7.40 -22.59 -33.12
C SER A 447 7.78 -23.89 -32.39
N ILE A 448 9.04 -24.32 -32.52
CA ILE A 448 9.54 -25.52 -31.85
C ILE A 448 9.67 -25.29 -30.34
N THR A 449 9.87 -24.07 -29.86
CA THR A 449 9.93 -23.77 -28.42
C THR A 449 8.64 -24.23 -27.71
N ALA A 450 7.47 -23.83 -28.21
CA ALA A 450 6.18 -24.24 -27.68
C ALA A 450 5.87 -25.73 -27.97
N GLY A 451 6.15 -26.19 -29.19
CA GLY A 451 5.93 -27.58 -29.58
C GLY A 451 6.72 -28.58 -28.74
N ARG A 452 7.96 -28.22 -28.37
CA ARG A 452 8.85 -29.05 -27.55
C ARG A 452 8.38 -29.14 -26.11
N LEU A 453 7.86 -28.05 -25.51
CA LEU A 453 7.19 -28.11 -24.20
C LEU A 453 6.05 -29.13 -24.23
N SER A 454 5.15 -29.00 -25.20
CA SER A 454 4.00 -29.90 -25.37
C SER A 454 4.45 -31.36 -25.56
N PHE A 455 5.46 -31.59 -26.39
CA PHE A 455 5.99 -32.93 -26.66
C PHE A 455 6.68 -33.55 -25.44
N CYS A 456 7.65 -32.85 -24.84
CA CYS A 456 8.45 -33.36 -23.72
C CYS A 456 7.62 -33.57 -22.45
N LEU A 457 6.58 -32.75 -22.22
CA LEU A 457 5.70 -32.86 -21.05
C LEU A 457 4.44 -33.71 -21.32
N GLY A 458 4.19 -34.07 -22.58
CA GLY A 458 3.06 -34.90 -23.00
C GLY A 458 1.71 -34.18 -23.05
N CYS A 459 1.70 -32.84 -23.05
CA CYS A 459 0.49 -32.03 -23.07
C CYS A 459 -0.19 -32.02 -24.46
N LYS A 460 -1.52 -31.93 -24.47
CA LYS A 460 -2.37 -31.99 -25.68
C LYS A 460 -3.24 -30.76 -25.90
N GLY A 461 -3.09 -29.72 -25.08
CA GLY A 461 -3.75 -28.44 -25.27
C GLY A 461 -3.16 -27.63 -26.43
N ALA A 462 -3.57 -26.38 -26.56
CA ALA A 462 -3.00 -25.44 -27.53
C ALA A 462 -1.47 -25.33 -27.37
N SER A 463 -0.73 -25.15 -28.46
CA SER A 463 0.73 -25.05 -28.45
C SER A 463 1.15 -23.91 -29.38
N LEU A 464 1.32 -22.71 -28.81
CA LEU A 464 1.49 -21.46 -29.55
C LEU A 464 2.81 -20.76 -29.17
N ALA A 465 3.56 -20.38 -30.19
CA ALA A 465 4.64 -19.40 -30.08
C ALA A 465 4.09 -18.03 -30.51
N ILE A 466 4.30 -17.01 -29.68
CA ILE A 466 3.72 -15.68 -29.83
C ILE A 466 4.88 -14.68 -29.90
N ASP A 467 4.90 -13.90 -30.97
CA ASP A 467 5.88 -12.85 -31.20
C ASP A 467 5.15 -11.51 -31.38
N THR A 468 5.29 -10.66 -30.37
CA THR A 468 4.89 -9.25 -30.36
C THR A 468 6.06 -8.39 -29.86
N GLU A 469 7.28 -8.80 -30.19
CA GLU A 469 8.53 -8.17 -29.75
C GLU A 469 8.62 -8.10 -28.22
N ALA A 470 8.92 -6.94 -27.65
CA ALA A 470 9.04 -6.73 -26.20
C ALA A 470 7.77 -7.06 -25.40
N ALA A 471 6.60 -7.14 -26.04
CA ALA A 471 5.34 -7.49 -25.40
C ALA A 471 5.03 -9.00 -25.41
N SER A 472 5.87 -9.83 -26.06
CA SER A 472 5.59 -11.26 -26.33
C SER A 472 5.21 -12.05 -25.08
N GLY A 473 5.93 -11.84 -23.97
CA GLY A 473 5.65 -12.53 -22.70
C GLY A 473 4.27 -12.18 -22.14
N LEU A 474 3.89 -10.90 -22.17
CA LEU A 474 2.59 -10.45 -21.68
C LEU A 474 1.45 -10.88 -22.62
N SER A 475 1.66 -10.83 -23.93
CA SER A 475 0.73 -11.35 -24.92
C SER A 475 0.47 -12.85 -24.73
N ALA A 476 1.50 -13.64 -24.41
CA ALA A 476 1.35 -15.06 -24.11
C ALA A 476 0.48 -15.31 -22.87
N VAL A 477 0.68 -14.53 -21.80
CA VAL A 477 -0.16 -14.60 -20.59
C VAL A 477 -1.61 -14.23 -20.90
N PHE A 478 -1.84 -13.19 -21.71
CA PHE A 478 -3.17 -12.77 -22.13
C PHE A 478 -3.91 -13.90 -22.85
N TRP A 479 -3.31 -14.48 -23.89
CA TRP A 479 -3.93 -15.57 -24.65
C TRP A 479 -4.14 -16.85 -23.82
N ALA A 480 -3.23 -17.15 -22.89
CA ALA A 480 -3.41 -18.26 -21.95
C ALA A 480 -4.61 -18.03 -21.02
N ALA A 481 -4.71 -16.84 -20.42
CA ALA A 481 -5.82 -16.48 -19.53
C ALA A 481 -7.17 -16.49 -20.27
N GLU A 482 -7.22 -15.93 -21.49
CA GLU A 482 -8.42 -15.91 -22.32
C GLU A 482 -8.87 -17.34 -22.69
N SER A 483 -7.92 -18.24 -22.96
CA SER A 483 -8.24 -19.65 -23.26
C SER A 483 -8.84 -20.38 -22.06
N VAL A 484 -8.32 -20.12 -20.86
CA VAL A 484 -8.88 -20.68 -19.61
C VAL A 484 -10.28 -20.11 -19.35
N GLU A 485 -10.47 -18.80 -19.48
CA GLU A 485 -11.75 -18.12 -19.23
C GLU A 485 -12.85 -18.59 -20.18
N LYS A 486 -12.56 -18.73 -21.48
CA LYS A 486 -13.58 -19.09 -22.48
C LYS A 486 -13.99 -20.56 -22.45
N LYS A 487 -13.14 -21.48 -21.97
CA LYS A 487 -13.36 -22.94 -22.17
C LYS A 487 -13.05 -23.84 -20.97
N GLY A 488 -12.57 -23.31 -19.84
CA GLY A 488 -12.26 -24.09 -18.62
C GLY A 488 -11.19 -25.17 -18.75
N ALA A 489 -10.64 -25.45 -19.95
CA ALA A 489 -9.75 -26.59 -20.19
C ALA A 489 -8.85 -26.49 -21.44
N GLY A 490 -8.35 -25.31 -21.84
CA GLY A 490 -7.28 -25.19 -22.84
C GLY A 490 -7.60 -25.76 -24.24
N HIS A 491 -8.89 -25.95 -24.55
CA HIS A 491 -9.32 -26.47 -25.84
C HIS A 491 -9.09 -25.45 -26.95
N ILE A 492 -8.53 -25.94 -28.06
CA ILE A 492 -8.20 -25.23 -29.31
C ILE A 492 -9.21 -24.10 -29.57
N GLN A 493 -8.77 -22.85 -29.62
CA GLN A 493 -9.53 -21.80 -30.30
C GLN A 493 -9.57 -22.20 -31.78
N GLU A 494 -10.77 -22.46 -32.30
CA GLU A 494 -10.97 -22.35 -33.75
C GLU A 494 -10.78 -20.87 -34.05
N MET A 495 -9.61 -20.49 -34.58
CA MET A 495 -9.42 -19.15 -35.11
C MET A 495 -10.31 -19.05 -36.35
N ALA A 496 -11.41 -18.30 -36.23
CA ALA A 496 -12.31 -17.97 -37.33
C ALA A 496 -11.82 -16.74 -38.09
#